data_AF-A0A937ZRJ9-F1
#
_entry.id   AF-A0A937ZRJ9-F1
#
_cell.length_a   1.000
_cell.length_b   1.000
_cell.length_c   1.000
_cell.angle_alpha   90.00
_cell.angle_beta   90.00
_cell.angle_gamma   90.00
#
_symmetry.space_group_name_H-M   'P 1'
#
loop_
_entity.id
_entity.type
_entity.pdbx_description
1 polymer ?
#
loop_
_entity_poly.entity_id
_entity_poly.type
_entity_poly.pdbx_seq_one_letter_code
_entity_poly.pdbx_strand_id
1 'polypeptide(L)'
;MDDKSTERRDLDVTIKPYKKDGFTIAWITVMRGADGERSGDDVQRRSGEEGFLPYADGRPGVYVLAPRGGLFQKSRLPHPLKGEPMRWAAITGNTLTISSMAVTPAGNAELQIYHRTLTDKGMMVEFLRLQNEAVLLRLSGELGRAQ
;
A
#
# COMPACT_ATOMS: atom_id res chain seq x y z
N MET A 1 -15.89 0.63 28.51
CA MET A 1 -16.26 1.27 27.23
C MET A 1 -15.02 2.01 26.81
N ASP A 2 -14.18 1.37 25.98
CA ASP A 2 -12.91 1.94 25.57
C ASP A 2 -13.18 2.92 24.44
N ASP A 3 -12.87 4.19 24.70
CA ASP A 3 -12.89 5.26 23.72
C ASP A 3 -11.80 4.97 22.68
N LYS A 4 -12.21 4.41 21.53
CA LYS A 4 -11.32 4.26 20.38
C LYS A 4 -11.05 5.66 19.84
N SER A 5 -9.96 6.27 20.32
CA SER A 5 -9.46 7.53 19.77
C SER A 5 -9.33 7.39 18.25
N THR A 6 -10.14 8.15 17.53
CA THR A 6 -10.09 8.19 16.08
C THR A 6 -8.91 9.08 15.70
N GLU A 7 -7.73 8.47 15.49
CA GLU A 7 -6.57 9.20 14.97
C GLU A 7 -6.83 9.65 13.53
N ARG A 8 -6.90 10.96 13.32
CA ARG A 8 -7.05 11.54 11.97
C ARG A 8 -5.69 11.56 11.28
N ARG A 9 -5.51 10.69 10.29
CA ARG A 9 -4.34 10.67 9.41
C ARG A 9 -4.74 11.20 8.04
N ASP A 10 -3.88 11.99 7.43
CA ASP A 10 -4.06 12.34 6.03
C ASP A 10 -3.30 11.33 5.15
N LEU A 11 -3.92 10.93 4.06
CA LEU A 11 -3.35 10.00 3.11
C LEU A 11 -3.55 10.54 1.70
N ASP A 12 -2.45 10.80 1.01
CA ASP A 12 -2.46 11.12 -0.41
C ASP A 12 -1.98 9.92 -1.20
N VAL A 13 -2.69 9.60 -2.28
CA VAL A 13 -2.36 8.49 -3.18
C VAL A 13 -2.34 9.01 -4.61
N THR A 14 -1.28 8.68 -5.34
CA THR A 14 -1.14 9.00 -6.76
C THR A 14 -0.82 7.72 -7.52
N ILE A 15 -1.63 7.40 -8.54
CA ILE A 15 -1.45 6.25 -9.42
C ILE A 15 -1.19 6.76 -10.83
N LYS A 16 -0.12 6.29 -11.48
CA LYS A 16 0.29 6.76 -12.82
C LYS A 16 0.64 5.57 -13.72
N PRO A 17 0.42 5.67 -15.05
CA PRO A 17 0.96 4.68 -15.99
C PRO A 17 2.48 4.52 -15.86
N TYR A 18 3.00 3.30 -16.06
CA TYR A 18 4.42 2.99 -15.94
C TYR A 18 4.86 1.90 -16.91
N LYS A 19 5.87 2.18 -17.76
CA LYS A 19 6.34 1.28 -18.83
C LYS A 19 5.16 0.83 -19.71
N LYS A 20 5.31 -0.26 -20.47
CA LYS A 20 4.39 -0.59 -21.57
C LYS A 20 2.95 -0.84 -21.12
N ASP A 21 2.73 -1.37 -19.91
CA ASP A 21 1.40 -1.75 -19.41
C ASP A 21 1.33 -1.80 -17.87
N GLY A 22 2.32 -1.23 -17.18
CA GLY A 22 2.38 -1.19 -15.73
C GLY A 22 1.81 0.10 -15.15
N PHE A 23 1.94 0.24 -13.83
CA PHE A 23 1.64 1.50 -13.14
C PHE A 23 2.60 1.73 -11.98
N THR A 24 2.77 2.98 -11.56
CA THR A 24 3.32 3.30 -10.24
C THR A 24 2.22 3.73 -9.30
N ILE A 25 2.43 3.46 -8.02
CA ILE A 25 1.67 4.03 -6.91
C ILE A 25 2.64 4.74 -5.98
N ALA A 26 2.35 6.02 -5.73
CA ALA A 26 3.02 6.80 -4.70
C ALA A 26 2.01 7.12 -3.60
N TRP A 27 2.47 7.11 -2.36
CA TRP A 27 1.65 7.50 -1.22
C TRP A 27 2.43 8.37 -0.24
N ILE A 28 1.68 9.21 0.48
CA ILE A 28 2.17 9.98 1.62
C ILE A 28 1.12 9.86 2.72
N THR A 29 1.53 9.37 3.88
CA THR A 29 0.73 9.38 5.10
C THR A 29 1.28 10.44 6.04
N VAL A 30 0.45 11.40 6.42
CA VAL A 30 0.78 12.44 7.39
C VAL A 30 0.05 12.10 8.70
N MET A 31 0.83 11.86 9.74
CA MET A 31 0.34 11.79 11.11
C MET A 31 0.53 13.17 11.71
N ARG A 32 -0.59 13.83 12.03
CA ARG A 32 -0.61 15.22 12.50
C ARG A 32 0.03 15.34 13.88
N GLY A 33 0.61 16.51 14.13
CA GLY A 33 1.15 16.93 15.41
C GLY A 33 0.08 17.10 16.49
N ALA A 34 0.50 17.42 17.71
CA ALA A 34 -0.40 17.64 18.85
C ALA A 34 -1.35 18.84 18.63
N ASP A 35 -0.95 19.78 17.78
CA ASP A 35 -1.73 20.95 17.36
C ASP A 35 -2.71 20.66 16.20
N GLY A 36 -2.65 19.47 15.60
CA GLY A 36 -3.47 19.07 14.46
C GLY A 36 -3.02 19.64 13.12
N GLU A 37 -1.87 20.31 13.03
CA GLU A 37 -1.36 20.87 11.78
C GLU A 37 -0.76 19.79 10.84
N ARG A 38 -0.72 20.10 9.53
CA ARG A 38 -0.11 19.23 8.50
C ARG A 38 1.40 19.48 8.31
N SER A 39 1.94 20.46 9.00
CA SER A 39 3.35 20.88 8.95
C SER A 39 3.78 21.39 10.32
N GLY A 40 4.99 21.03 10.74
CA GLY A 40 5.51 21.31 12.08
C GLY A 40 6.55 20.26 12.45
N ASP A 41 7.31 20.50 13.52
CA ASP A 41 8.39 19.61 13.97
C ASP A 41 7.88 18.28 14.56
N ASP A 42 6.61 18.23 14.96
CA ASP A 42 5.93 17.07 15.54
C ASP A 42 5.11 16.25 14.51
N VAL A 43 5.05 16.70 13.26
CA VAL A 43 4.35 16.02 12.17
C VAL A 43 5.19 14.87 11.60
N GLN A 44 4.72 13.64 11.73
CA GLN A 44 5.38 12.47 11.14
C GLN A 44 4.85 12.17 9.74
N ARG A 45 5.75 12.16 8.75
CA ARG A 45 5.43 11.82 7.35
C ARG A 45 6.04 10.48 6.97
N ARG A 46 5.23 9.60 6.37
CA ARG A 46 5.69 8.35 5.77
C ARG A 46 5.30 8.35 4.30
N SER A 47 6.26 8.23 3.40
CA SER A 47 6.02 8.17 1.97
C SER A 47 6.67 6.95 1.33
N GLY A 48 6.18 6.58 0.15
CA GLY A 48 6.75 5.52 -0.64
C GLY A 48 6.26 5.59 -2.08
N GLU A 49 7.03 5.02 -2.99
CA GLU A 49 6.66 4.81 -4.39
C GLU A 49 7.04 3.40 -4.82
N GLU A 50 6.13 2.74 -5.53
CA GLU A 50 6.32 1.39 -6.05
C GLU A 50 5.79 1.28 -7.48
N GLY A 51 6.55 0.59 -8.33
CA GLY A 51 6.10 0.22 -9.67
C GLY A 51 5.56 -1.20 -9.69
N PHE A 52 4.60 -1.46 -10.56
CA PHE A 52 4.03 -2.78 -10.81
C PHE A 52 4.01 -3.04 -12.31
N LEU A 53 4.37 -4.27 -12.71
CA LEU A 53 4.39 -4.74 -14.09
C LEU A 53 3.37 -5.85 -14.28
N PRO A 54 2.73 -5.97 -15.46
CA PRO A 54 1.81 -7.08 -15.71
C PRO A 54 2.47 -8.42 -15.43
N TYR A 55 1.70 -9.35 -14.88
CA TYR A 55 2.17 -10.72 -14.72
C TYR A 55 2.31 -11.39 -16.09
N ALA A 56 3.53 -11.83 -16.41
CA ALA A 56 3.89 -12.31 -17.75
C ALA A 56 3.12 -13.57 -18.18
N ASP A 57 2.74 -14.44 -17.23
CA ASP A 57 2.10 -15.73 -17.53
C ASP A 57 0.57 -15.64 -17.67
N GLY A 58 0.05 -14.48 -18.09
CA GLY A 58 -1.30 -14.37 -18.64
C GLY A 58 -2.44 -14.35 -17.62
N ARG A 59 -2.29 -13.62 -16.50
CA ARG A 59 -3.42 -13.29 -15.61
C ARG A 59 -3.80 -11.80 -15.76
N PRO A 60 -4.80 -11.47 -16.59
CA PRO A 60 -5.25 -10.09 -16.77
C PRO A 60 -5.61 -9.43 -15.44
N GLY A 61 -5.22 -8.17 -15.28
CA GLY A 61 -5.45 -7.42 -14.05
C GLY A 61 -4.54 -7.82 -12.89
N VAL A 62 -3.64 -8.80 -13.03
CA VAL A 62 -2.65 -9.15 -12.01
C VAL A 62 -1.28 -8.58 -12.38
N TYR A 63 -0.62 -7.98 -11.40
CA TYR A 63 0.66 -7.30 -11.55
C TYR A 63 1.61 -7.72 -10.45
N VAL A 64 2.90 -7.79 -10.77
CA VAL A 64 3.98 -8.08 -9.83
C VAL A 64 4.77 -6.82 -9.53
N LEU A 65 5.32 -6.72 -8.32
CA LEU A 65 6.20 -5.62 -7.96
C LEU A 65 7.35 -5.52 -8.97
N ALA A 66 7.51 -4.33 -9.56
CA ALA A 66 8.62 -4.03 -10.46
C ALA A 66 9.93 -4.21 -9.69
N PRO A 67 10.93 -4.93 -10.23
CA PRO A 67 12.14 -5.16 -9.50
C PRO A 67 12.87 -3.85 -9.18
N ARG A 68 13.39 -3.75 -7.96
CA ARG A 68 14.23 -2.62 -7.54
C ARG A 68 15.63 -2.80 -8.10
N GLY A 69 16.12 -1.81 -8.85
CA GLY A 69 17.48 -1.76 -9.39
C GLY A 69 17.63 -0.79 -10.56
N GLY A 70 18.79 -0.15 -10.67
CA GLY A 70 19.20 0.61 -11.86
C GLY A 70 19.97 -0.26 -12.86
N LEU A 71 20.46 0.34 -13.95
CA LEU A 71 21.28 -0.32 -15.00
C LEU A 71 22.48 -1.11 -14.46
N PHE A 72 22.94 -0.80 -13.24
CA PHE A 72 24.13 -1.38 -12.61
C PHE A 72 23.83 -2.21 -11.34
N GLN A 73 22.57 -2.32 -10.91
CA GLN A 73 22.20 -3.13 -9.75
C GLN A 73 21.38 -4.33 -10.18
N LYS A 74 21.86 -5.53 -9.84
CA LYS A 74 21.12 -6.77 -10.07
C LYS A 74 19.80 -6.69 -9.29
N SER A 75 18.71 -6.65 -10.04
CA SER A 75 17.36 -6.88 -9.54
C SER A 75 17.34 -8.14 -8.68
N ARG A 76 17.00 -8.00 -7.39
CA ARG A 76 16.84 -9.13 -6.47
C ARG A 76 15.37 -9.30 -6.11
N LEU A 77 14.92 -10.56 -6.09
CA LEU A 77 13.62 -10.90 -5.55
C LEU A 77 13.57 -10.62 -4.05
N PRO A 78 12.43 -10.17 -3.51
CA PRO A 78 12.25 -10.01 -2.07
C PRO A 78 12.46 -11.35 -1.35
N HIS A 79 12.98 -11.29 -0.13
CA HIS A 79 13.22 -12.44 0.74
C HIS A 79 12.28 -12.43 1.98
N PRO A 80 11.07 -13.02 1.91
CA PRO A 80 10.07 -12.97 2.98
C PRO A 80 10.57 -13.37 4.37
N LEU A 81 11.46 -14.37 4.45
CA LEU A 81 12.05 -14.84 5.70
C LEU A 81 13.01 -13.83 6.37
N LYS A 82 13.45 -12.81 5.64
CA LYS A 82 14.26 -11.69 6.15
C LYS A 82 13.40 -10.46 6.42
N GLY A 83 12.08 -10.58 6.34
CA GLY A 83 11.14 -9.46 6.47
C GLY A 83 10.99 -8.61 5.22
N GLU A 84 11.59 -9.00 4.08
CA GLU A 84 11.38 -8.33 2.79
C GLU A 84 10.11 -8.89 2.13
N PRO A 85 9.00 -8.13 2.07
CA PRO A 85 7.74 -8.68 1.63
C PRO A 85 7.72 -8.97 0.13
N MET A 86 7.11 -10.10 -0.24
CA MET A 86 6.60 -10.29 -1.59
C MET A 86 5.36 -9.44 -1.78
N ARG A 87 5.30 -8.67 -2.88
CA ARG A 87 4.16 -7.81 -3.19
C ARG A 87 3.63 -8.05 -4.59
N TRP A 88 2.32 -7.97 -4.72
CA TRP A 88 1.61 -8.02 -5.99
C TRP A 88 0.39 -7.10 -5.91
N ALA A 89 -0.13 -6.77 -7.08
CA ALA A 89 -1.36 -6.02 -7.20
C ALA A 89 -2.37 -6.78 -8.07
N ALA A 90 -3.65 -6.57 -7.79
CA ALA A 90 -4.76 -7.02 -8.60
C ALA A 90 -5.70 -5.83 -8.84
N ILE A 91 -6.11 -5.63 -10.08
CA ILE A 91 -7.14 -4.66 -10.47
C ILE A 91 -8.37 -5.45 -10.89
N THR A 92 -9.50 -5.20 -10.25
CA THR A 92 -10.78 -5.83 -10.59
C THR A 92 -11.88 -4.78 -10.52
N GLY A 93 -12.55 -4.52 -11.65
CA GLY A 93 -13.45 -3.38 -11.78
C GLY A 93 -12.74 -2.07 -11.43
N ASN A 94 -13.26 -1.36 -10.43
CA ASN A 94 -12.74 -0.06 -9.98
C ASN A 94 -11.82 -0.17 -8.75
N THR A 95 -11.44 -1.38 -8.35
CA THR A 95 -10.63 -1.62 -7.13
C THR A 95 -9.23 -2.08 -7.49
N LEU A 96 -8.25 -1.30 -7.03
CA LEU A 96 -6.84 -1.72 -6.93
C LEU A 96 -6.62 -2.35 -5.56
N THR A 97 -6.19 -3.61 -5.56
CA THR A 97 -5.78 -4.37 -4.38
C THR A 97 -4.28 -4.56 -4.41
N ILE A 98 -3.56 -4.09 -3.40
CA ILE A 98 -2.13 -4.39 -3.21
C ILE A 98 -1.98 -5.31 -2.01
N SER A 99 -1.38 -6.47 -2.22
CA SER A 99 -1.09 -7.45 -1.18
C SER A 99 0.41 -7.54 -0.94
N SER A 100 0.79 -7.65 0.33
CA SER A 100 2.17 -7.69 0.80
C SER A 100 2.31 -8.77 1.85
N MET A 101 3.12 -9.80 1.56
CA MET A 101 3.29 -10.97 2.41
C MET A 101 4.75 -11.10 2.87
N ALA A 102 4.96 -11.30 4.17
CA ALA A 102 6.27 -11.58 4.75
C ALA A 102 6.15 -12.57 5.90
N VAL A 103 7.30 -13.06 6.39
CA VAL A 103 7.38 -13.86 7.61
C VAL A 103 7.93 -12.97 8.72
N THR A 104 7.23 -12.97 9.86
CA THR A 104 7.66 -12.22 11.06
C THR A 104 8.88 -12.89 11.72
N PRO A 105 9.63 -12.21 12.59
CA PRO A 105 10.75 -12.82 13.31
C PRO A 105 10.37 -14.06 14.15
N ALA A 106 9.10 -14.16 14.58
CA ALA A 106 8.57 -15.31 15.30
C ALA A 106 8.14 -16.47 14.38
N GLY A 107 8.32 -16.35 13.06
CA GLY A 107 7.95 -17.37 12.08
C GLY A 107 6.48 -17.32 11.59
N ASN A 108 5.66 -16.41 12.11
CA ASN A 108 4.28 -16.26 11.64
C ASN A 108 4.21 -15.65 10.25
N ALA A 109 3.22 -16.06 9.46
CA ALA A 109 2.88 -15.39 8.21
C ALA A 109 2.20 -14.06 8.52
N GLU A 110 2.61 -12.98 7.87
CA GLU A 110 1.92 -11.70 7.91
C GLU A 110 1.47 -11.32 6.49
N LEU A 111 0.20 -10.95 6.37
CA LEU A 111 -0.39 -10.45 5.13
C LEU A 111 -0.98 -9.06 5.37
N GLN A 112 -0.52 -8.10 4.58
CA GLN A 112 -1.08 -6.76 4.53
C GLN A 112 -1.79 -6.56 3.20
N ILE A 113 -3.03 -6.08 3.24
CA ILE A 113 -3.86 -5.86 2.06
C ILE A 113 -4.34 -4.41 2.07
N TYR A 114 -4.16 -3.73 0.94
CA TYR A 114 -4.66 -2.37 0.72
C TYR A 114 -5.66 -2.40 -0.44
N HIS A 115 -6.92 -2.12 -0.16
CA HIS A 115 -7.93 -1.87 -1.19
C HIS A 115 -8.06 -0.37 -1.44
N ARG A 116 -8.13 -0.01 -2.71
CA ARG A 116 -8.33 1.36 -3.20
C ARG A 116 -9.38 1.32 -4.29
N THR A 117 -10.61 1.67 -3.94
CA THR A 117 -11.77 1.60 -4.83
C THR A 117 -12.16 3.00 -5.26
N LEU A 118 -12.11 3.27 -6.56
CA LEU A 118 -12.61 4.53 -7.10
C LEU A 118 -14.13 4.63 -6.89
N THR A 119 -14.57 5.81 -6.46
CA THR A 119 -15.98 6.18 -6.29
C THR A 119 -16.25 7.46 -7.06
N ASP A 120 -17.52 7.86 -7.20
CA ASP A 120 -17.89 9.09 -7.90
C ASP A 120 -17.27 10.35 -7.26
N LYS A 121 -16.99 10.30 -5.94
CA LYS A 121 -16.47 11.44 -5.15
C LYS A 121 -14.95 11.40 -4.95
N GLY A 122 -14.29 10.30 -5.28
CA GLY A 122 -12.86 10.10 -5.00
C GLY A 122 -12.52 8.62 -4.85
N MET A 123 -12.07 8.21 -3.67
CA MET A 123 -11.58 6.85 -3.42
C MET A 123 -11.93 6.37 -2.02
N MET A 124 -12.52 5.18 -1.91
CA MET A 124 -12.60 4.44 -0.67
C MET A 124 -11.30 3.66 -0.46
N VAL A 125 -10.72 3.77 0.73
CA VAL A 125 -9.53 3.02 1.12
C VAL A 125 -9.84 2.07 2.25
N GLU A 126 -9.29 0.88 2.18
CA GLU A 126 -9.33 -0.11 3.24
C GLU A 126 -7.95 -0.74 3.39
N PHE A 127 -7.53 -0.91 4.64
CA PHE A 127 -6.31 -1.61 5.00
C PHE A 127 -6.64 -2.77 5.94
N LEU A 128 -6.05 -3.93 5.66
CA LEU A 128 -6.12 -5.12 6.49
C LEU A 128 -4.70 -5.56 6.83
N ARG A 129 -4.47 -5.92 8.10
CA ARG A 129 -3.28 -6.66 8.53
C ARG A 129 -3.74 -7.96 9.16
N LEU A 130 -3.28 -9.06 8.60
CA LEU A 130 -3.52 -10.40 9.10
C LEU A 130 -2.20 -11.00 9.57
N GLN A 131 -2.28 -11.80 10.64
CA GLN A 131 -1.21 -12.70 11.04
C GLN A 131 -1.78 -14.12 11.07
N ASN A 132 -1.21 -15.00 10.25
CA ASN A 132 -1.83 -16.27 9.89
C ASN A 132 -3.26 -16.03 9.37
N GLU A 133 -4.31 -16.55 10.01
CA GLU A 133 -5.71 -16.23 9.66
C GLU A 133 -6.34 -15.10 10.49
N ALA A 134 -5.67 -14.62 11.55
CA ALA A 134 -6.26 -13.63 12.46
C ALA A 134 -6.14 -12.21 11.91
N VAL A 135 -7.27 -11.50 11.80
CA VAL A 135 -7.30 -10.07 11.46
C VAL A 135 -6.86 -9.27 12.69
N LEU A 136 -5.66 -8.69 12.62
CA LEU A 136 -5.10 -7.88 13.70
C LEU A 136 -5.52 -6.42 13.60
N LEU A 137 -5.68 -5.91 12.38
CA LEU A 137 -6.05 -4.52 12.15
C LEU A 137 -6.88 -4.39 10.88
N ARG A 138 -7.96 -3.60 10.98
CA ARG A 138 -8.77 -3.16 9.85
C ARG A 138 -8.98 -1.66 9.98
N LEU A 139 -8.60 -0.92 8.96
CA LEU A 139 -8.81 0.52 8.87
C LEU A 139 -9.53 0.83 7.57
N SER A 140 -10.43 1.81 7.58
CA SER A 140 -11.13 2.27 6.39
C SER A 140 -11.26 3.79 6.41
N GLY A 141 -11.35 4.39 5.23
CA GLY A 141 -11.55 5.82 5.09
C GLY A 141 -11.93 6.20 3.66
N GLU A 142 -12.21 7.49 3.49
CA GLU A 142 -12.52 8.08 2.19
C GLU A 142 -11.51 9.18 1.87
N LEU A 143 -11.05 9.20 0.63
CA LEU A 143 -10.17 10.22 0.07
C LEU A 143 -10.93 11.00 -0.99
N GLY A 144 -10.93 12.33 -0.87
CA GLY A 144 -11.41 13.22 -1.91
C GLY A 144 -10.41 13.31 -3.07
N ARG A 145 -10.90 13.63 -4.27
CA ARG A 145 -10.02 13.92 -5.41
C ARG A 145 -9.38 15.29 -5.22
N ALA A 146 -8.05 15.36 -5.23
CA ALA A 146 -7.35 16.64 -5.37
C ALA A 146 -7.62 17.21 -6.76
N GLN A 147 -7.95 18.51 -6.83
CA GLN A 147 -8.12 19.25 -8.08
C GLN A 147 -6.77 19.71 -8.64
#